data_AF-A0A9E5F317-F1
#
_entry.id   AF-A0A9E5F317-F1
#
_cell.length_a   1.000
_cell.length_b   1.000
_cell.length_c   1.000
_cell.angle_alpha   90.00
_cell.angle_beta   90.00
_cell.angle_gamma   90.00
#
_symmetry.space_group_name_H-M   'P 1'
#
loop_
_entity.id
_entity.type
_entity.pdbx_description
1 polymer ?
#
loop_
_entity_poly.entity_id
_entity_poly.type
_entity_poly.pdbx_seq_one_letter_code
_entity_poly.pdbx_strand_id
1 'polypeptide(L)'
;MVDFITSIHALLRWQDLVDIFLVSIILYRILLLFKGTKAVQMSTGLGVILIGYYFAARLDFFTLHMIFSEFFENLFFILIIAFQKEIQNALAHVGKNPFFSTSRTIEEVAIIDEICRAAHMLAGQKVGALIVIERETGLKTYIEAGTPIDSRVNEDL
;
A
#
# COMPACT_ATOMS: atom_id res chain seq x y z
N MET A 1 -26.97 -39.20 -31.31
CA MET A 1 -27.27 -39.20 -29.85
C MET A 1 -26.10 -39.74 -29.03
N VAL A 2 -25.35 -40.75 -29.52
CA VAL A 2 -24.16 -41.30 -28.84
C VAL A 2 -22.96 -40.33 -28.85
N ASP A 3 -22.82 -39.50 -29.89
CA ASP A 3 -21.74 -38.51 -30.03
C ASP A 3 -21.82 -37.32 -29.04
N PHE A 4 -23.00 -37.11 -28.44
CA PHE A 4 -23.23 -36.07 -27.43
C PHE A 4 -22.70 -36.52 -26.05
N ILE A 5 -22.72 -37.83 -25.78
CA ILE A 5 -22.27 -38.40 -24.51
C ILE A 5 -20.74 -38.55 -24.48
N THR A 6 -20.11 -38.88 -25.60
CA THR A 6 -18.64 -38.87 -25.74
C THR A 6 -18.04 -37.46 -25.67
N SER A 7 -18.76 -36.46 -26.14
CA SER A 7 -18.36 -35.05 -25.98
C SER A 7 -18.44 -34.59 -24.53
N ILE A 8 -19.40 -35.08 -23.73
CA ILE A 8 -19.50 -34.79 -22.29
C ILE A 8 -18.38 -35.48 -21.48
N HIS A 9 -17.99 -36.69 -21.85
CA HIS A 9 -16.88 -37.39 -21.20
C HIS A 9 -15.49 -36.83 -21.59
N ALA A 10 -15.39 -36.14 -22.73
CA ALA A 10 -14.22 -35.36 -23.11
C ALA A 10 -14.21 -33.94 -22.49
N LEU A 11 -15.36 -33.46 -22.00
CA LEU A 11 -15.54 -32.15 -21.35
C LEU A 11 -15.25 -32.16 -19.83
N LEU A 12 -15.19 -33.35 -19.22
CA LEU A 12 -14.92 -33.56 -17.79
C LEU A 12 -13.65 -34.38 -17.66
N ARG A 13 -12.52 -33.73 -17.94
CA ARG A 13 -11.23 -34.33 -17.64
C ARG A 13 -11.09 -34.32 -16.12
N TRP A 14 -10.57 -35.40 -15.55
CA TRP A 14 -10.21 -35.45 -14.12
C TRP A 14 -9.31 -34.28 -13.71
N GLN A 15 -8.55 -33.73 -14.67
CA GLN A 15 -7.78 -32.51 -14.56
C GLN A 15 -8.65 -31.31 -14.16
N ASP A 16 -9.85 -31.14 -14.72
CA ASP A 16 -10.75 -30.01 -14.41
C ASP A 16 -11.27 -30.06 -12.97
N LEU A 17 -11.50 -31.28 -12.45
CA LEU A 17 -11.92 -31.47 -11.06
C LEU A 17 -10.79 -31.14 -10.07
N VAL A 18 -9.56 -31.52 -10.43
CA VAL A 18 -8.35 -31.14 -9.68
C VAL A 18 -8.10 -29.63 -9.79
N ASP A 19 -8.35 -29.02 -10.96
CA ASP A 19 -8.22 -27.57 -11.18
C ASP A 19 -9.16 -26.80 -10.27
N ILE A 20 -10.46 -27.11 -10.30
CA ILE A 20 -11.48 -26.46 -9.48
C ILE A 20 -11.16 -26.59 -7.98
N PHE A 21 -10.70 -27.77 -7.55
CA PHE A 21 -10.32 -27.99 -6.15
C PHE A 21 -9.09 -27.14 -5.76
N LEU A 22 -8.08 -27.07 -6.62
CA LEU A 22 -6.88 -26.28 -6.38
C LEU A 22 -7.18 -24.76 -6.38
N VAL A 23 -7.93 -24.27 -7.37
CA VAL A 23 -8.42 -22.88 -7.45
C VAL A 23 -9.20 -22.53 -6.19
N SER A 24 -10.09 -23.40 -5.75
CA SER A 24 -10.91 -23.17 -4.56
C SER A 24 -10.06 -23.02 -3.30
N ILE A 25 -9.04 -23.87 -3.11
CA ILE A 25 -8.09 -23.74 -1.98
C ILE A 25 -7.31 -22.42 -2.08
N ILE A 26 -6.82 -22.07 -3.27
CA ILE A 26 -6.08 -20.82 -3.51
C ILE A 26 -6.95 -19.61 -3.18
N LEU A 27 -8.17 -19.54 -3.71
CA LEU A 27 -9.12 -18.45 -3.46
C LEU A 27 -9.52 -18.39 -1.98
N TYR A 28 -9.79 -19.53 -1.35
CA TYR A 28 -10.11 -19.58 0.08
C TYR A 28 -8.96 -19.01 0.93
N ARG A 29 -7.70 -19.35 0.60
CA ARG A 29 -6.53 -18.79 1.26
C ARG A 29 -6.42 -17.28 1.02
N ILE A 30 -6.63 -16.80 -0.21
CA ILE A 30 -6.65 -15.37 -0.55
C ILE A 30 -7.71 -14.63 0.28
N LEU A 31 -8.93 -15.17 0.38
CA LEU A 31 -10.00 -14.58 1.20
C LEU A 31 -9.63 -14.51 2.68
N LEU A 32 -8.94 -15.53 3.20
CA LEU A 32 -8.42 -15.52 4.57
C LEU A 32 -7.31 -14.48 4.77
N LEU A 33 -6.53 -14.16 3.74
CA LEU A 33 -5.49 -13.13 3.79
C LEU A 33 -6.04 -11.72 3.95
N PHE A 34 -7.28 -11.45 3.56
CA PHE A 34 -7.94 -10.18 3.85
C PHE A 34 -8.16 -9.92 5.36
N LYS A 35 -8.00 -10.94 6.21
CA LYS A 35 -7.96 -10.82 7.67
C LYS A 35 -6.50 -10.83 8.17
N GLY A 36 -5.83 -9.68 8.24
CA GLY A 36 -4.53 -9.62 8.89
C GLY A 36 -3.70 -8.36 8.69
N THR A 37 -2.44 -8.44 9.14
CA THR A 37 -1.42 -7.38 9.02
C THR A 37 -0.87 -7.29 7.60
N LYS A 38 -0.77 -6.07 7.05
CA LYS A 38 -0.36 -5.77 5.66
C LYS A 38 0.88 -6.51 5.17
N ALA A 39 1.91 -6.70 6.01
CA ALA A 39 3.18 -7.32 5.59
C ALA A 39 3.07 -8.84 5.35
N VAL A 40 2.40 -9.56 6.26
CA VAL A 40 2.15 -11.00 6.12
C VAL A 40 1.18 -11.26 4.96
N GLN A 41 0.25 -10.33 4.74
CA GLN A 41 -0.71 -10.38 3.64
C GLN A 41 -0.02 -10.29 2.27
N MET A 42 0.96 -9.39 2.11
CA MET A 42 1.72 -9.23 0.87
C MET A 42 2.61 -10.45 0.57
N SER A 43 3.36 -10.95 1.56
CA SER A 43 4.27 -12.10 1.34
C SER A 43 3.51 -13.40 1.04
N THR A 44 2.42 -13.64 1.75
CA THR A 44 1.61 -14.84 1.55
C THR A 44 0.80 -14.75 0.26
N GLY A 45 0.32 -13.56 -0.13
CA GLY A 45 -0.35 -13.33 -1.41
C GLY A 45 0.57 -13.62 -2.61
N LEU A 46 1.82 -13.16 -2.56
CA LEU A 46 2.82 -13.44 -3.60
C LEU A 46 3.13 -14.94 -3.68
N GLY A 47 3.27 -15.62 -2.53
CA GLY A 47 3.49 -17.06 -2.48
C GLY A 47 2.34 -17.87 -3.08
N VAL A 48 1.10 -17.48 -2.83
CA VAL A 48 -0.09 -18.13 -3.40
C VAL A 48 -0.14 -17.96 -4.92
N ILE A 49 0.17 -16.77 -5.44
CA ILE A 49 0.23 -16.52 -6.89
C ILE A 49 1.30 -17.39 -7.56
N LEU A 50 2.50 -17.46 -6.98
CA LEU A 50 3.60 -18.28 -7.50
C LEU A 50 3.26 -19.78 -7.52
N ILE A 51 2.66 -20.29 -6.45
CA ILE A 51 2.23 -21.68 -6.36
C ILE A 51 1.13 -21.96 -7.40
N GLY A 52 0.12 -21.09 -7.50
CA GLY A 52 -0.94 -21.20 -8.49
C GLY A 52 -0.39 -21.25 -9.92
N TYR A 53 0.52 -20.34 -10.26
CA TYR A 53 1.18 -20.30 -11.57
C TYR A 53 1.97 -21.58 -11.90
N TYR A 54 2.72 -22.12 -10.93
CA TYR A 54 3.49 -23.36 -11.11
C TYR A 54 2.59 -24.56 -11.45
N PHE A 55 1.46 -24.68 -10.76
CA PHE A 55 0.49 -25.75 -11.03
C PHE A 55 -0.26 -25.52 -12.34
N ALA A 56 -0.61 -24.27 -12.68
CA ALA A 56 -1.21 -23.91 -13.97
C ALA A 56 -0.37 -24.40 -15.15
N ALA A 57 0.93 -24.10 -15.11
CA ALA A 57 1.85 -24.38 -16.20
C ALA A 57 2.13 -25.89 -16.40
N ARG A 58 1.97 -26.69 -15.35
CA ARG A 58 2.24 -28.14 -15.36
C ARG A 58 1.05 -28.99 -15.80
N LEU A 59 -0.18 -28.48 -15.67
CA LEU A 59 -1.41 -29.28 -15.75
C LEU A 59 -2.37 -28.84 -16.87
N ASP A 60 -1.99 -27.83 -17.67
CA ASP A 60 -2.80 -27.33 -18.81
C ASP A 60 -4.20 -26.88 -18.37
N PHE A 61 -4.28 -26.28 -17.18
CA PHE A 61 -5.53 -25.87 -16.55
C PHE A 61 -6.16 -24.68 -17.26
N PHE A 62 -7.28 -24.94 -17.94
CA PHE A 62 -7.99 -23.94 -18.74
C PHE A 62 -8.53 -22.78 -17.90
N THR A 63 -9.13 -23.05 -16.73
CA THR A 63 -9.74 -22.00 -15.89
C THR A 63 -8.67 -21.12 -15.23
N LEU A 64 -7.62 -21.74 -14.70
CA LEU A 64 -6.51 -21.02 -14.10
C LEU A 64 -5.78 -20.17 -15.15
N HIS A 65 -5.54 -20.73 -16.34
CA HIS A 65 -4.93 -20.02 -17.46
C HIS A 65 -5.76 -18.80 -17.90
N MET A 66 -7.09 -18.95 -18.01
CA MET A 66 -8.00 -17.85 -18.36
C MET A 66 -7.93 -16.69 -17.35
N ILE A 67 -7.94 -17.00 -16.05
CA ILE A 67 -7.82 -15.97 -14.99
C ILE A 67 -6.45 -15.28 -15.07
N PHE A 68 -5.38 -16.05 -15.25
CA PHE A 68 -4.05 -15.48 -15.38
C PHE A 68 -3.90 -14.64 -16.64
N SER A 69 -4.46 -15.05 -17.79
CA SER A 69 -4.37 -14.27 -19.03
C SER A 69 -5.06 -12.91 -18.88
N GLU A 70 -6.27 -12.87 -18.29
CA GLU A 70 -6.97 -11.61 -18.02
C GLU A 70 -6.22 -10.74 -16.99
N PHE A 71 -5.60 -11.37 -15.98
CA PHE A 71 -4.77 -10.67 -15.01
C PHE A 71 -3.52 -10.05 -15.63
N PHE A 72 -2.80 -10.81 -16.46
CA PHE A 72 -1.58 -10.33 -17.12
C PHE A 72 -1.87 -9.25 -18.16
N GLU A 73 -2.96 -9.36 -18.91
CA GLU A 73 -3.40 -8.34 -19.86
C GLU A 73 -3.71 -7.00 -19.14
N ASN A 74 -4.34 -7.07 -17.97
CA ASN A 74 -4.68 -5.89 -17.16
C ASN A 74 -3.61 -5.50 -16.13
N LEU A 75 -2.45 -6.19 -16.12
CA LEU A 75 -1.45 -6.04 -15.07
C LEU A 75 -0.95 -4.60 -14.97
N PHE A 76 -0.73 -3.93 -16.10
CA PHE A 76 -0.27 -2.54 -16.12
C PHE A 76 -1.24 -1.59 -15.42
N PHE A 77 -2.54 -1.71 -15.70
CA PHE A 77 -3.58 -0.92 -15.03
C PHE A 77 -3.65 -1.21 -13.54
N ILE A 78 -3.64 -2.49 -13.16
CA ILE A 78 -3.64 -2.92 -11.76
C ILE A 78 -2.44 -2.33 -11.02
N LEU A 79 -1.25 -2.39 -11.61
CA LEU A 79 -0.03 -1.80 -11.04
C LEU A 79 -0.17 -0.29 -10.85
N ILE A 80 -0.66 0.45 -11.86
CA ILE A 80 -0.86 1.90 -11.72
C ILE A 80 -1.82 2.23 -10.58
N ILE A 81 -2.94 1.53 -10.48
CA ILE A 81 -3.95 1.75 -9.44
C ILE A 81 -3.40 1.38 -8.05
N ALA A 82 -2.70 0.23 -7.96
CA ALA A 82 -2.11 -0.25 -6.72
C ALA A 82 -0.99 0.67 -6.21
N PHE A 83 -0.15 1.18 -7.11
CA PHE A 83 0.97 2.07 -6.81
C PHE A 83 0.62 3.56 -6.94
N GLN A 84 -0.66 3.91 -7.02
CA GLN A 84 -1.11 5.27 -7.28
C GLN A 84 -0.58 6.25 -6.22
N LYS A 85 -0.58 5.84 -4.94
CA LYS A 85 -0.13 6.69 -3.82
C LYS A 85 1.39 6.82 -3.75
N GLU A 86 2.11 5.75 -4.07
CA GLU A 86 3.57 5.69 -4.04
C GLU A 86 4.17 6.59 -5.12
N ILE A 87 3.62 6.56 -6.35
CA ILE A 87 4.04 7.45 -7.45
C ILE A 87 3.82 8.92 -7.07
N GLN A 88 2.66 9.24 -6.50
CA GLN A 88 2.34 10.58 -6.02
C GLN A 88 3.37 11.07 -4.98
N ASN A 89 3.70 10.23 -4.01
CA ASN A 89 4.68 10.55 -2.98
C ASN A 89 6.09 10.71 -3.55
N ALA A 90 6.51 9.83 -4.46
CA ALA A 90 7.84 9.91 -5.09
C ALA A 90 8.02 11.20 -5.88
N LEU A 91 7.03 11.59 -6.69
CA LEU A 91 7.06 12.85 -7.45
C LEU A 91 7.06 14.07 -6.53
N ALA A 92 6.31 14.03 -5.42
CA ALA A 92 6.34 15.09 -4.42
C ALA A 92 7.72 15.27 -3.77
N HIS A 93 8.49 14.18 -3.60
CA HIS A 93 9.86 14.26 -3.09
C HIS A 93 10.85 14.78 -4.14
N VAL A 94 10.71 14.38 -5.40
CA VAL A 94 11.56 14.86 -6.50
C VAL A 94 11.36 16.35 -6.78
N GLY A 95 10.14 16.87 -6.57
CA GLY A 95 9.83 18.30 -6.69
C GLY A 95 10.32 19.18 -5.53
N LYS A 96 10.73 18.60 -4.39
CA LYS A 96 11.33 19.34 -3.27
C LYS A 96 12.80 19.65 -3.61
N ASN A 97 13.02 20.80 -4.26
CA ASN A 97 14.35 21.28 -4.64
C ASN A 97 15.29 21.44 -3.42
N PRO A 98 16.42 20.71 -3.34
CA PRO A 98 17.39 20.84 -2.24
C PRO A 98 18.13 22.19 -2.22
N PHE A 99 18.16 22.90 -3.34
CA PHE A 99 18.94 24.13 -3.52
C PHE A 99 18.37 25.37 -2.80
N PHE A 100 17.19 25.30 -2.19
CA PHE A 100 16.64 26.36 -1.34
C PHE A 100 16.98 26.20 0.15
N SER A 101 17.84 25.24 0.51
CA SER A 101 18.13 24.87 1.91
C SER A 101 19.01 25.89 2.68
N THR A 102 19.81 26.71 2.01
CA THR A 102 20.79 27.57 2.72
C THR A 102 20.12 28.67 3.55
N SER A 103 18.93 29.15 3.17
CA SER A 103 18.17 30.11 3.99
C SER A 103 17.39 29.43 5.13
N ARG A 104 17.16 28.10 5.06
CA ARG A 104 16.44 27.36 6.11
C ARG A 104 17.27 27.16 7.36
N THR A 105 18.59 26.98 7.26
CA THR A 105 19.42 26.69 8.43
C THR A 105 19.36 27.78 9.50
N ILE A 106 19.27 29.06 9.11
CA ILE A 106 19.17 30.18 10.07
C ILE A 106 17.76 30.26 10.68
N GLU A 107 16.71 30.05 9.87
CA GLU A 107 15.32 29.99 10.36
C GLU A 107 15.08 28.79 11.27
N GLU A 108 15.64 27.62 10.96
CA GLU A 108 15.53 26.41 11.78
C GLU A 108 16.12 26.62 13.18
N VAL A 109 17.27 27.28 13.29
CA VAL A 109 17.89 27.58 14.59
C VAL A 109 17.02 28.55 15.41
N ALA A 110 16.45 29.58 14.78
CA ALA A 110 15.56 30.51 15.46
C ALA A 110 14.26 29.83 15.93
N ILE A 111 13.68 28.95 15.12
CA ILE A 111 12.47 28.19 15.46
C ILE A 111 12.73 27.24 16.65
N ILE A 112 13.89 26.58 16.68
CA ILE A 112 14.27 25.70 17.80
C ILE A 112 14.36 26.50 19.11
N ASP A 113 14.96 27.69 19.07
CA ASP A 113 15.08 28.54 20.26
C ASP A 113 13.69 28.95 20.79
N GLU A 114 12.77 29.33 19.91
CA GLU A 114 11.40 29.66 20.31
C GLU A 114 10.61 28.47 20.88
N ILE A 115 10.76 27.27 20.28
CA ILE A 115 10.15 26.05 20.83
C ILE A 115 10.69 25.76 22.23
N CYS A 116 12.00 25.95 22.45
CA CYS A 116 12.61 25.77 23.77
C CYS A 116 12.08 26.77 24.80
N ARG A 117 11.91 28.05 24.43
CA ARG A 117 11.33 29.09 25.29
C ARG A 117 9.88 28.80 25.65
N ALA A 118 9.05 28.50 24.65
CA ALA A 118 7.65 28.12 24.85
C ALA A 118 7.52 26.88 25.76
N ALA A 119 8.34 25.84 25.54
CA ALA A 119 8.34 24.66 26.40
C ALA A 119 8.75 25.00 27.84
N HIS A 120 9.70 25.91 28.05
CA HIS A 120 10.12 26.36 29.37
C HIS A 120 9.01 27.12 30.09
N MET A 121 8.30 28.01 29.41
CA MET A 121 7.13 28.71 29.94
C MET A 121 6.00 27.75 30.33
N LEU A 122 5.65 26.82 29.44
CA LEU A 122 4.60 25.82 29.68
C LEU A 122 4.94 24.92 30.88
N ALA A 123 6.21 24.52 31.00
CA ALA A 123 6.69 23.76 32.15
C ALA A 123 6.58 24.55 33.45
N GLY A 124 6.95 25.84 33.45
CA GLY A 124 6.81 26.74 34.60
C GLY A 124 5.36 26.92 35.05
N GLN A 125 4.42 26.95 34.09
CA GLN A 125 2.99 27.06 34.34
C GLN A 125 2.29 25.71 34.60
N LYS A 126 3.01 24.58 34.48
CA LYS A 126 2.48 23.21 34.60
C LYS A 126 1.37 22.90 33.60
N VAL A 127 1.47 23.45 32.39
CA VAL A 127 0.53 23.18 31.28
C VAL A 127 1.10 22.08 30.40
N GLY A 128 0.29 21.06 30.12
CA GLY A 128 0.67 19.98 29.19
C GLY A 128 0.51 20.41 27.74
N ALA A 129 1.53 20.16 26.90
CA ALA A 129 1.50 20.46 25.48
C ALA A 129 2.10 19.32 24.64
N LEU A 130 1.65 19.20 23.39
CA LEU A 130 2.18 18.27 22.39
C LEU A 130 2.63 19.06 21.17
N ILE A 131 3.93 19.12 20.94
CA ILE A 131 4.55 19.83 19.82
C ILE A 131 5.07 18.78 18.83
N VAL A 132 4.62 18.85 17.57
CA VAL A 132 5.00 17.91 16.51
C VAL A 132 5.73 18.66 15.41
N ILE A 133 6.94 18.20 15.06
CA ILE A 133 7.79 18.82 14.05
C ILE A 133 7.76 17.96 12.78
N GLU A 134 7.23 18.51 11.68
CA GLU A 134 7.28 17.86 10.36
C GLU A 134 8.74 17.80 9.87
N ARG A 135 9.17 16.63 9.38
CA ARG A 135 10.49 16.43 8.78
C ARG A 135 10.35 16.07 7.30
N GLU A 136 10.90 14.93 6.87
CA GLU A 136 10.83 14.52 5.46
C GLU A 136 9.43 14.00 5.08
N THR A 137 8.84 13.21 5.97
CA THR A 137 7.48 12.69 5.82
C THR A 137 6.47 13.77 6.20
N GLY A 138 5.65 14.19 5.24
CA GLY A 138 4.65 15.23 5.45
C GLY A 138 3.52 14.79 6.36
N LEU A 139 3.04 15.70 7.22
CA LEU A 139 2.01 15.41 8.21
C LEU A 139 0.59 15.78 7.75
N LYS A 140 0.40 16.14 6.48
CA LYS A 140 -0.87 16.62 5.91
C LYS A 140 -2.09 15.78 6.31
N THR A 141 -1.99 14.46 6.26
CA THR A 141 -3.11 13.55 6.59
C THR A 141 -3.50 13.56 8.07
N TYR A 142 -2.61 14.02 8.96
CA TYR A 142 -2.85 14.06 10.40
C TYR A 142 -3.32 15.43 10.90
N ILE A 143 -3.01 16.50 10.16
CA ILE A 143 -3.36 17.88 10.53
C ILE A 143 -4.76 18.31 10.04
N GLU A 144 -5.41 17.51 9.19
CA GLU A 144 -6.77 17.78 8.67
C GLU A 144 -7.85 17.86 9.77
N ALA A 145 -7.62 17.23 10.93
CA ALA A 145 -8.53 17.29 12.08
C ALA A 145 -8.31 18.53 12.98
N GLY A 146 -7.24 19.30 12.74
CA GLY A 146 -6.87 20.47 13.52
C GLY A 146 -7.44 21.78 12.97
N THR A 147 -7.20 22.88 13.69
CA THR A 147 -7.48 24.24 13.21
C THR A 147 -6.22 24.81 12.56
N PRO A 148 -6.25 25.22 11.28
CA PRO A 148 -5.10 25.84 10.64
C PRO A 148 -4.88 27.25 11.21
N ILE A 149 -3.68 27.50 11.74
CA ILE A 149 -3.31 28.80 12.33
C ILE A 149 -2.38 29.60 11.40
N ASP A 150 -1.62 28.92 10.52
CA ASP A 150 -0.70 29.51 9.51
C ASP A 150 0.12 30.72 10.04
N SER A 151 0.65 30.58 11.26
CA SER A 151 1.44 31.60 11.95
C SER A 151 2.94 31.29 11.93
N ARG A 152 3.76 32.32 12.12
CA ARG A 152 5.18 32.15 12.45
C ARG A 152 5.29 31.69 13.91
N VAL A 153 6.16 30.73 14.17
CA VAL A 153 6.44 30.21 15.52
C VAL A 153 7.04 31.32 16.37
N ASN A 154 6.44 31.61 17.53
CA ASN A 154 6.94 32.55 18.53
C ASN A 154 6.67 31.98 19.93
N GLU A 155 7.41 32.39 20.97
CA GLU A 155 7.17 31.96 22.35
C GLU A 155 5.70 32.19 22.81
N ASP A 156 5.11 33.29 22.35
CA ASP A 156 3.72 33.64 22.65
C ASP A 156 2.68 32.89 21.79
N LEU A 157 3.07 32.30 20.65
CA LEU A 157 2.15 31.69 19.66
C LEU A 157 2.74 30.51 18.87
#